data_AF-A0A1C0YLC0-F1
#
_entry.id   AF-A0A1C0YLC0-F1
#
_cell.length_a   1.000
_cell.length_b   1.000
_cell.length_c   1.000
_cell.angle_alpha   90.00
_cell.angle_beta   90.00
_cell.angle_gamma   90.00
#
_symmetry.space_group_name_H-M   'P 1'
#
loop_
_entity.id
_entity.type
_entity.pdbx_description
1 polymer ?
#
loop_
_entity_poly.entity_id
_entity_poly.type
_entity_poly.pdbx_seq_one_letter_code
_entity_poly.pdbx_strand_id
1 'polypeptide(L)'
;MGIQIFNSLSREKEPFIPLEEGKVKMYVCGPTVYNYIHIGNARPVIVYDTVRRYLQYRGFDVTFVSNFTDVDDKIIKAANELGEETSELTERFINAYFEDITDLGCKKADAHPKVTEHMDDIIRFIEVLIEKGYAYESQGDVYYRTRKFDGYGKLSHQNIDDLKVGARIEAGEKKEDPLDFALWKAAKPGEIFWASPWGTGRPGWHIECSVMAREHLGDTIDIHAGGQDLTFPHHENEIAQSEAHNDKTFARYWMHNGYINIDNEKMSKSLGNFVLVNDIKKQIDPQVLRFFMLSVHYRYPINFAKDLVESAAAGLERLRTSFNNVKHRLSVTAELGAENDEWLAKIEAVRASFETSMDDDFNTANAISDLFELSHVANVYLNETNTTTRVLQAFLDAFTTLGDVLGLVFEQQEELLDAEIDALLEERIQSRKDRNFARADEIRDMLQNMGIILEDTRQGTRWKRG
;
A
#
# COMPACT_ATOMS: atom_id res chain seq x y z
N MET A 1 -1.16 6.18 -22.91
CA MET A 1 -0.57 5.00 -23.59
C MET A 1 -1.28 3.77 -23.02
N GLY A 2 -0.83 2.55 -23.31
CA GLY A 2 -1.27 1.40 -22.51
C GLY A 2 -0.49 1.37 -21.20
N ILE A 3 -1.07 0.82 -20.13
CA ILE A 3 -0.34 0.59 -18.87
C ILE A 3 0.79 -0.41 -19.15
N GLN A 4 1.98 -0.15 -18.61
CA GLN A 4 3.10 -1.08 -18.59
C GLN A 4 3.39 -1.49 -17.15
N ILE A 5 3.75 -2.75 -16.94
CA ILE A 5 4.13 -3.29 -15.62
C ILE A 5 5.49 -3.94 -15.73
N PHE A 6 6.39 -3.60 -14.82
CA PHE A 6 7.63 -4.36 -14.68
C PHE A 6 7.32 -5.74 -14.10
N ASN A 7 7.48 -6.77 -14.92
CA ASN A 7 7.21 -8.14 -14.54
C ASN A 7 8.48 -8.77 -13.98
N SER A 8 8.46 -9.16 -12.71
CA SER A 8 9.63 -9.75 -12.05
C SER A 8 10.09 -11.06 -12.69
N LEU A 9 9.15 -11.76 -13.34
CA LEU A 9 9.42 -13.00 -14.06
C LEU A 9 10.31 -12.77 -15.30
N SER A 10 10.04 -11.74 -16.10
CA SER A 10 10.81 -11.42 -17.32
C SER A 10 11.92 -10.40 -17.10
N ARG A 11 11.85 -9.62 -16.01
CA ARG A 11 12.71 -8.46 -15.69
C ARG A 11 12.64 -7.33 -16.72
N GLU A 12 11.50 -7.16 -17.35
CA GLU A 12 11.23 -6.04 -18.26
C GLU A 12 9.85 -5.42 -18.01
N LYS A 13 9.65 -4.21 -18.53
CA LYS A 13 8.32 -3.58 -18.55
C LYS A 13 7.53 -4.17 -19.71
N GLU A 14 6.43 -4.82 -19.39
CA GLU A 14 5.53 -5.44 -20.35
C GLU A 14 4.23 -4.63 -20.46
N PRO A 15 3.61 -4.52 -21.64
CA PRO A 15 2.24 -4.03 -21.74
C PRO A 15 1.29 -4.87 -20.86
N PHE A 16 0.47 -4.19 -20.05
CA PHE A 16 -0.56 -4.86 -19.25
C PHE A 16 -1.74 -5.25 -20.14
N ILE A 17 -2.00 -6.56 -20.20
CA ILE A 17 -3.12 -7.14 -20.93
C ILE A 17 -3.81 -8.09 -19.95
N PRO A 18 -5.03 -7.81 -19.51
CA PRO A 18 -5.73 -8.69 -18.57
C PRO A 18 -6.10 -10.04 -19.21
N LEU A 19 -6.40 -11.03 -18.37
CA LEU A 19 -6.95 -12.34 -18.74
C LEU A 19 -8.35 -12.21 -19.35
N GLU A 20 -9.17 -11.34 -18.78
CA GLU A 20 -10.51 -11.00 -19.26
C GLU A 20 -10.57 -9.49 -19.53
N GLU A 21 -11.07 -9.10 -20.70
CA GLU A 21 -11.14 -7.69 -21.09
C GLU A 21 -11.90 -6.86 -20.05
N GLY A 22 -11.28 -5.78 -19.58
CA GLY A 22 -11.87 -4.87 -18.59
C GLY A 22 -11.85 -5.37 -17.14
N LYS A 23 -11.36 -6.58 -16.83
CA LYS A 23 -11.29 -7.10 -15.46
C LYS A 23 -9.87 -7.42 -15.03
N VAL A 24 -9.59 -7.30 -13.72
CA VAL A 24 -8.28 -7.61 -13.15
C VAL A 24 -8.43 -8.42 -11.87
N LYS A 25 -7.79 -9.59 -11.82
CA LYS A 25 -7.66 -10.45 -10.65
C LYS A 25 -6.30 -10.23 -10.01
N MET A 26 -6.28 -9.61 -8.84
CA MET A 26 -5.08 -9.21 -8.14
C MET A 26 -4.99 -9.90 -6.78
N TYR A 27 -3.87 -10.59 -6.52
CA TYR A 27 -3.56 -11.16 -5.22
C TYR A 27 -2.30 -10.51 -4.65
N VAL A 28 -2.34 -10.12 -3.37
CA VAL A 28 -1.18 -9.60 -2.64
C VAL A 28 -1.02 -10.36 -1.34
N CYS A 29 0.15 -10.95 -1.09
CA CYS A 29 0.40 -11.64 0.17
C CYS A 29 0.28 -10.68 1.36
N GLY A 30 -0.61 -11.00 2.29
CA GLY A 30 -0.87 -10.18 3.46
C GLY A 30 -0.01 -10.55 4.67
N PRO A 31 -0.29 -9.95 5.84
CA PRO A 31 0.57 -10.08 7.02
C PRO A 31 0.32 -11.37 7.82
N THR A 32 1.34 -11.80 8.54
CA THR A 32 1.18 -12.71 9.69
C THR A 32 0.69 -11.92 10.90
N VAL A 33 -0.50 -12.25 11.43
CA VAL A 33 -1.21 -11.44 12.43
C VAL A 33 -0.87 -11.82 13.87
N TYR A 34 0.38 -11.61 14.27
CA TYR A 34 0.88 -11.86 15.64
C TYR A 34 1.37 -10.59 16.36
N ASN A 35 1.42 -9.45 15.67
CA ASN A 35 1.83 -8.15 16.21
C ASN A 35 1.30 -7.01 15.33
N TYR A 36 1.42 -5.77 15.80
CA TYR A 36 1.21 -4.56 14.99
C TYR A 36 2.17 -4.54 13.79
N ILE A 37 1.71 -3.97 12.69
CA ILE A 37 2.53 -3.80 11.49
C ILE A 37 3.59 -2.70 11.69
N HIS A 38 4.76 -2.91 11.10
CA HIS A 38 5.78 -1.88 11.00
C HIS A 38 5.71 -1.16 9.65
N ILE A 39 6.40 -0.01 9.53
CA ILE A 39 6.39 0.80 8.30
C ILE A 39 6.81 -0.01 7.06
N GLY A 40 7.70 -0.99 7.23
CA GLY A 40 8.07 -1.94 6.17
C GLY A 40 6.90 -2.78 5.65
N ASN A 41 5.97 -3.22 6.51
CA ASN A 41 4.76 -3.93 6.10
C ASN A 41 3.71 -2.98 5.53
N ALA A 42 3.70 -1.71 5.94
CA ALA A 42 2.77 -0.71 5.40
C ALA A 42 3.06 -0.36 3.94
N ARG A 43 4.32 -0.45 3.49
CA ARG A 43 4.70 -0.12 2.11
C ARG A 43 4.00 -0.96 1.04
N PRO A 44 4.02 -2.30 1.06
CA PRO A 44 3.25 -3.09 0.09
C PRO A 44 1.77 -2.72 0.12
N VAL A 45 1.18 -2.48 1.31
CA VAL A 45 -0.24 -2.07 1.41
C VAL A 45 -0.50 -0.76 0.66
N ILE A 46 0.32 0.28 0.88
CA ILE A 46 0.18 1.58 0.22
C ILE A 46 0.42 1.47 -1.30
N VAL A 47 1.46 0.74 -1.70
CA VAL A 47 1.83 0.55 -3.11
C VAL A 47 0.70 -0.15 -3.86
N TYR A 48 0.21 -1.28 -3.35
CA TYR A 48 -0.77 -2.09 -4.07
C TYR A 48 -2.19 -1.55 -3.95
N ASP A 49 -2.51 -0.78 -2.91
CA ASP A 49 -3.70 0.09 -2.89
C ASP A 49 -3.65 1.14 -4.01
N THR A 50 -2.49 1.76 -4.24
CA THR A 50 -2.28 2.73 -5.34
C THR A 50 -2.40 2.07 -6.72
N VAL A 51 -1.83 0.87 -6.89
CA VAL A 51 -1.98 0.06 -8.11
C VAL A 51 -3.45 -0.22 -8.40
N ARG A 52 -4.20 -0.72 -7.40
CA ARG A 52 -5.65 -0.96 -7.55
C ARG A 52 -6.39 0.32 -7.92
N ARG A 53 -6.15 1.42 -7.21
CA ARG A 53 -6.82 2.71 -7.45
C ARG A 53 -6.55 3.22 -8.87
N TYR A 54 -5.32 3.10 -9.37
CA TYR A 54 -5.02 3.51 -10.75
C TYR A 54 -5.71 2.62 -11.79
N LEU A 55 -5.73 1.30 -11.58
CA LEU A 55 -6.46 0.39 -12.48
C LEU A 55 -7.96 0.72 -12.51
N GLN A 56 -8.57 0.98 -11.36
CA GLN A 56 -9.97 1.41 -11.26
C GLN A 56 -10.20 2.77 -11.95
N TYR A 57 -9.28 3.74 -11.76
CA TYR A 57 -9.31 5.03 -12.47
C TYR A 57 -9.26 4.85 -13.99
N ARG A 58 -8.53 3.84 -14.48
CA ARG A 58 -8.45 3.48 -15.91
C ARG A 58 -9.64 2.66 -16.41
N GLY A 59 -10.64 2.43 -15.57
CA GLY A 59 -11.90 1.77 -15.93
C GLY A 59 -11.90 0.26 -15.79
N PHE A 60 -10.89 -0.33 -15.14
CA PHE A 60 -10.89 -1.77 -14.86
C PHE A 60 -11.78 -2.11 -13.65
N ASP A 61 -12.51 -3.22 -13.77
CA ASP A 61 -13.14 -3.89 -12.64
C ASP A 61 -12.11 -4.78 -11.95
N VAL A 62 -11.62 -4.34 -10.79
CA VAL A 62 -10.54 -5.00 -10.05
C VAL A 62 -11.10 -5.81 -8.89
N THR A 63 -10.86 -7.12 -8.90
CA THR A 63 -11.03 -8.00 -7.73
C THR A 63 -9.67 -8.15 -7.05
N PHE A 64 -9.52 -7.52 -5.88
CA PHE A 64 -8.30 -7.52 -5.08
C PHE A 64 -8.47 -8.39 -3.84
N VAL A 65 -7.61 -9.40 -3.67
CA VAL A 65 -7.55 -10.30 -2.52
C VAL A 65 -6.22 -10.17 -1.79
N SER A 66 -6.26 -10.11 -0.46
CA SER A 66 -5.07 -10.11 0.39
C SER A 66 -5.34 -10.95 1.64
N ASN A 67 -4.62 -12.06 1.83
CA ASN A 67 -4.90 -12.98 2.93
C ASN A 67 -4.45 -12.46 4.31
N PHE A 68 -4.88 -13.15 5.36
CA PHE A 68 -4.22 -13.13 6.66
C PHE A 68 -3.62 -14.50 6.96
N THR A 69 -2.32 -14.54 7.28
CA THR A 69 -1.73 -15.73 7.89
C THR A 69 -2.05 -15.69 9.39
N ASP A 70 -3.08 -16.44 9.79
CA ASP A 70 -3.58 -16.56 11.16
C ASP A 70 -3.18 -17.90 11.84
N VAL A 71 -2.31 -18.68 11.17
CA VAL A 71 -1.65 -19.87 11.74
C VAL A 71 -0.18 -19.86 11.33
N ASP A 72 0.74 -19.70 12.29
CA ASP A 72 2.18 -19.78 12.04
C ASP A 72 2.93 -20.04 13.36
N ASP A 73 4.19 -20.48 13.26
CA ASP A 73 5.08 -20.64 14.42
C ASP A 73 5.19 -19.35 15.26
N LYS A 74 5.18 -18.17 14.62
CA LYS A 74 5.24 -16.87 15.32
C LYS A 74 3.96 -16.58 16.13
N ILE A 75 2.80 -16.96 15.61
CA ILE A 75 1.50 -16.76 16.28
C ILE A 75 1.42 -17.66 17.50
N ILE A 76 1.74 -18.94 17.34
CA ILE A 76 1.74 -19.92 18.45
C ILE A 76 2.70 -19.46 19.55
N LYS A 77 3.91 -19.02 19.18
CA LYS A 77 4.88 -18.50 20.13
C LYS A 77 4.35 -17.26 20.88
N ALA A 78 3.81 -16.27 20.16
CA ALA A 78 3.30 -15.05 20.77
C ALA A 78 2.09 -15.31 21.68
N ALA A 79 1.18 -16.19 21.28
CA ALA A 79 0.02 -16.61 22.07
C ALA A 79 0.46 -17.27 23.39
N ASN A 80 1.43 -18.19 23.33
CA ASN A 80 2.02 -18.82 24.51
C ASN A 80 2.73 -17.83 25.44
N GLU A 81 3.45 -16.84 24.89
CA GLU A 81 4.14 -15.81 25.68
C GLU A 81 3.15 -14.87 26.41
N LEU A 82 1.98 -14.63 25.82
CA LEU A 82 0.94 -13.77 26.37
C LEU A 82 -0.10 -14.51 27.23
N GLY A 83 -0.13 -15.84 27.15
CA GLY A 83 -1.16 -16.65 27.82
C GLY A 83 -2.55 -16.46 27.22
N GLU A 84 -2.63 -16.18 25.92
CA GLU A 84 -3.87 -15.93 25.17
C GLU A 84 -4.13 -17.08 24.17
N GLU A 85 -5.38 -17.28 23.75
CA GLU A 85 -5.69 -18.19 22.66
C GLU A 85 -5.25 -17.59 21.31
N THR A 86 -4.80 -18.46 20.39
CA THR A 86 -4.32 -18.02 19.06
C THR A 86 -5.38 -17.26 18.26
N SER A 87 -6.65 -17.65 18.35
CA SER A 87 -7.77 -16.95 17.70
C SER A 87 -7.99 -15.55 18.27
N GLU A 88 -7.93 -15.38 19.60
CA GLU A 88 -8.09 -14.07 20.23
C GLU A 88 -6.94 -13.11 19.87
N LEU A 89 -5.70 -13.64 19.85
CA LEU A 89 -4.51 -12.90 19.44
C LEU A 89 -4.63 -12.40 17.98
N THR A 90 -4.99 -13.29 17.07
CA THR A 90 -5.05 -13.01 15.64
C THR A 90 -6.17 -12.03 15.30
N GLU A 91 -7.37 -12.19 15.87
CA GLU A 91 -8.48 -11.23 15.69
C GLU A 91 -8.10 -9.83 16.19
N ARG A 92 -7.40 -9.73 17.33
CA ARG A 92 -6.92 -8.45 17.85
C ARG A 92 -5.98 -7.76 16.87
N PHE A 93 -5.02 -8.48 16.29
CA PHE A 93 -4.07 -7.90 15.34
C PHE A 93 -4.64 -7.69 13.94
N ILE A 94 -5.67 -8.43 13.53
CA ILE A 94 -6.46 -8.14 12.32
C ILE A 94 -7.17 -6.80 12.47
N ASN A 95 -7.82 -6.55 13.61
CA ASN A 95 -8.49 -5.27 13.88
C ASN A 95 -7.48 -4.12 13.90
N ALA A 96 -6.36 -4.29 14.61
CA ALA A 96 -5.28 -3.30 14.63
C ALA A 96 -4.69 -3.03 13.23
N TYR A 97 -4.51 -4.07 12.42
CA TYR A 97 -4.08 -3.93 11.02
C TYR A 97 -5.06 -3.06 10.23
N PHE A 98 -6.36 -3.31 10.35
CA PHE A 98 -7.37 -2.51 9.64
C PHE A 98 -7.39 -1.05 10.08
N GLU A 99 -7.24 -0.78 11.38
CA GLU A 99 -7.10 0.59 11.89
C GLU A 99 -5.87 1.27 11.27
N ASP A 100 -4.70 0.63 11.36
CA ASP A 100 -3.44 1.18 10.84
C ASP A 100 -3.50 1.47 9.33
N ILE A 101 -4.02 0.56 8.50
CA ILE A 101 -4.07 0.81 7.05
C ILE A 101 -5.13 1.85 6.67
N THR A 102 -6.22 1.96 7.43
CA THR A 102 -7.27 2.96 7.21
C THR A 102 -6.73 4.35 7.48
N ASP A 103 -6.00 4.52 8.58
CA ASP A 103 -5.31 5.77 8.90
C ASP A 103 -4.33 6.16 7.78
N LEU A 104 -3.61 5.20 7.21
CA LEU A 104 -2.73 5.39 6.05
C LEU A 104 -3.48 5.65 4.72
N GLY A 105 -4.80 5.82 4.72
CA GLY A 105 -5.62 6.10 3.53
C GLY A 105 -5.82 4.92 2.57
N CYS A 106 -5.49 3.70 3.00
CA CYS A 106 -5.69 2.50 2.19
C CYS A 106 -7.10 1.96 2.38
N LYS A 107 -7.74 1.47 1.31
CA LYS A 107 -9.01 0.74 1.45
C LYS A 107 -8.73 -0.74 1.67
N LYS A 108 -9.61 -1.44 2.40
CA LYS A 108 -9.55 -2.91 2.50
C LYS A 108 -9.60 -3.54 1.10
N ALA A 109 -8.87 -4.65 0.89
CA ALA A 109 -9.09 -5.55 -0.24
C ALA A 109 -10.54 -6.07 -0.25
N ASP A 110 -11.00 -6.57 -1.40
CA ASP A 110 -12.36 -7.07 -1.60
C ASP A 110 -12.61 -8.36 -0.79
N ALA A 111 -11.57 -9.15 -0.55
CA ALA A 111 -11.58 -10.28 0.38
C ALA A 111 -10.26 -10.39 1.16
N HIS A 112 -10.37 -10.84 2.42
CA HIS A 112 -9.25 -11.16 3.31
C HIS A 112 -9.37 -12.58 3.85
N PRO A 113 -9.12 -13.62 3.04
CA PRO A 113 -9.24 -15.00 3.49
C PRO A 113 -8.22 -15.30 4.58
N LYS A 114 -8.67 -16.07 5.58
CA LYS A 114 -7.80 -16.58 6.65
C LYS A 114 -7.38 -18.00 6.35
N VAL A 115 -6.17 -18.35 6.78
CA VAL A 115 -5.63 -19.70 6.60
C VAL A 115 -6.54 -20.71 7.29
N THR A 116 -6.96 -20.46 8.53
CA THR A 116 -7.86 -21.35 9.29
C THR A 116 -9.18 -21.67 8.59
N GLU A 117 -9.66 -20.81 7.70
CA GLU A 117 -10.92 -20.97 6.96
C GLU A 117 -10.77 -21.85 5.70
N HIS A 118 -9.54 -22.20 5.32
CA HIS A 118 -9.20 -22.91 4.08
C HIS A 118 -8.45 -24.24 4.31
N MET A 119 -8.53 -24.83 5.51
CA MET A 119 -7.81 -26.07 5.84
C MET A 119 -8.17 -27.25 4.94
N ASP A 120 -9.47 -27.43 4.67
CA ASP A 120 -9.94 -28.51 3.80
C ASP A 120 -9.46 -28.33 2.36
N ASP A 121 -9.38 -27.07 1.88
CA ASP A 121 -8.85 -26.74 0.56
C ASP A 121 -7.35 -27.04 0.48
N ILE A 122 -6.60 -26.67 1.51
CA ILE A 122 -5.17 -26.92 1.62
C ILE A 122 -4.87 -28.42 1.61
N ILE A 123 -5.60 -29.21 2.40
CA ILE A 123 -5.41 -30.66 2.45
C ILE A 123 -5.66 -31.27 1.06
N ARG A 124 -6.77 -30.92 0.40
CA ARG A 124 -7.07 -31.41 -0.96
C ARG A 124 -6.01 -31.02 -1.98
N PHE A 125 -5.51 -29.79 -1.91
CA PHE A 125 -4.46 -29.31 -2.81
C PHE A 125 -3.17 -30.12 -2.64
N ILE A 126 -2.79 -30.42 -1.41
CA ILE A 126 -1.61 -31.24 -1.09
C ILE A 126 -1.82 -32.69 -1.58
N GLU A 127 -3.01 -33.27 -1.41
CA GLU A 127 -3.33 -34.61 -1.94
C GLU A 127 -3.08 -34.68 -3.45
N VAL A 128 -3.55 -33.69 -4.22
CA VAL A 128 -3.31 -33.61 -5.68
C VAL A 128 -1.83 -33.52 -6.01
N LEU A 129 -1.05 -32.73 -5.24
CA LEU A 129 0.40 -32.66 -5.43
C LEU A 129 1.09 -34.00 -5.14
N ILE A 130 0.63 -34.76 -4.14
CA ILE A 130 1.13 -36.11 -3.85
C ILE A 130 0.77 -37.07 -4.99
N GLU A 131 -0.47 -37.06 -5.47
CA GLU A 131 -0.94 -37.90 -6.58
C GLU A 131 -0.14 -37.65 -7.86
N LYS A 132 0.13 -36.38 -8.18
CA LYS A 132 1.02 -35.98 -9.27
C LYS A 132 2.51 -36.24 -8.96
N GLY A 133 2.84 -36.65 -7.74
CA GLY A 133 4.17 -36.96 -7.25
C GLY A 133 5.10 -35.76 -7.05
N TYR A 134 4.55 -34.54 -7.03
CA TYR A 134 5.26 -33.31 -6.65
C TYR A 134 5.40 -33.16 -5.13
N ALA A 135 4.71 -33.97 -4.34
CA ALA A 135 4.84 -33.98 -2.89
C ALA A 135 5.00 -35.40 -2.32
N TYR A 136 5.45 -35.48 -1.07
CA TYR A 136 5.56 -36.74 -0.33
C TYR A 136 5.42 -36.55 1.16
N GLU A 137 4.82 -37.55 1.79
CA GLU A 137 4.77 -37.68 3.24
C GLU A 137 6.10 -38.22 3.77
N SER A 138 6.54 -37.69 4.91
CA SER A 138 7.66 -38.20 5.67
C SER A 138 7.48 -37.91 7.16
N GLN A 139 7.02 -38.92 7.89
CA GLN A 139 6.86 -38.90 9.36
C GLN A 139 5.84 -37.88 9.87
N GLY A 140 4.72 -37.74 9.16
CA GLY A 140 3.62 -36.82 9.47
C GLY A 140 3.75 -35.44 8.82
N ASP A 141 4.96 -35.07 8.38
CA ASP A 141 5.16 -33.91 7.53
C ASP A 141 4.87 -34.28 6.07
N VAL A 142 4.49 -33.29 5.26
CA VAL A 142 4.45 -33.41 3.80
C VAL A 142 5.34 -32.35 3.19
N TYR A 143 6.25 -32.77 2.31
CA TYR A 143 7.21 -31.91 1.63
C TYR A 143 6.94 -31.84 0.13
N TYR A 144 7.24 -30.69 -0.47
CA TYR A 144 7.26 -30.51 -1.93
C TYR A 144 8.61 -30.94 -2.50
N ARG A 145 8.61 -31.69 -3.60
CA ARG A 145 9.80 -32.11 -4.36
C ARG A 145 10.23 -30.98 -5.30
N THR A 146 11.09 -30.11 -4.81
CA THR A 146 11.51 -28.90 -5.52
C THR A 146 12.13 -29.22 -6.89
N ARG A 147 12.99 -30.25 -6.95
CA ARG A 147 13.67 -30.67 -8.20
C ARG A 147 12.75 -31.32 -9.24
N LYS A 148 11.52 -31.68 -8.87
CA LYS A 148 10.55 -32.22 -9.84
C LYS A 148 9.93 -31.12 -10.70
N PHE A 149 9.88 -29.90 -10.18
CA PHE A 149 9.30 -28.76 -10.88
C PHE A 149 10.29 -28.18 -11.89
N ASP A 150 9.93 -28.23 -13.17
CA ASP A 150 10.73 -27.62 -14.23
C ASP A 150 10.63 -26.09 -14.14
N GLY A 151 11.79 -25.42 -14.25
CA GLY A 151 11.88 -23.97 -14.10
C GLY A 151 11.78 -23.44 -12.67
N TYR A 152 11.96 -24.27 -11.64
CA TYR A 152 12.09 -23.75 -10.26
C TYR A 152 13.26 -22.78 -10.15
N GLY A 153 13.01 -21.56 -9.64
CA GLY A 153 13.99 -20.47 -9.63
C GLY A 153 13.76 -19.43 -10.74
N LYS A 154 12.76 -19.62 -11.61
CA LYS A 154 12.47 -18.69 -12.73
C LYS A 154 12.04 -17.30 -12.28
N LEU A 155 11.38 -17.16 -11.13
CA LEU A 155 10.95 -15.85 -10.64
C LEU A 155 12.11 -15.05 -10.04
N SER A 156 12.92 -15.73 -9.22
CA SER A 156 14.10 -15.15 -8.56
C SER A 156 15.32 -15.08 -9.48
N HIS A 157 15.30 -15.81 -10.59
CA HIS A 157 16.41 -16.05 -11.53
C HIS A 157 17.63 -16.62 -10.83
N GLN A 158 17.38 -17.51 -9.87
CA GLN A 158 18.42 -18.27 -9.20
C GLN A 158 18.48 -19.67 -9.78
N ASN A 159 19.68 -20.15 -10.10
CA ASN A 159 19.84 -21.53 -10.52
C ASN A 159 19.61 -22.45 -9.31
N ILE A 160 18.74 -23.45 -9.46
CA ILE A 160 18.44 -24.44 -8.43
C ILE A 160 19.69 -25.14 -7.88
N ASP A 161 20.73 -25.33 -8.70
CA ASP A 161 21.97 -25.97 -8.26
C ASP A 161 22.84 -25.04 -7.39
N ASP A 162 22.76 -23.72 -7.60
CA ASP A 162 23.46 -22.73 -6.76
C ASP A 162 22.77 -22.59 -5.40
N LEU A 163 21.43 -22.67 -5.36
CA LEU A 163 20.64 -22.65 -4.11
C LEU A 163 21.06 -23.77 -3.16
N LYS A 164 21.44 -24.93 -3.70
CA LYS A 164 21.84 -26.10 -2.91
C LYS A 164 23.12 -25.88 -2.11
N VAL A 165 24.05 -25.05 -2.60
CA VAL A 165 25.36 -24.84 -1.96
C VAL A 165 25.22 -24.23 -0.55
N GLY A 166 24.14 -23.49 -0.29
CA GLY A 166 23.81 -22.92 1.02
C GLY A 166 22.78 -23.72 1.84
N ALA A 167 21.99 -24.60 1.20
CA ALA A 167 20.92 -25.33 1.85
C ALA A 167 21.44 -26.54 2.65
N ARG A 168 20.98 -26.69 3.89
CA ARG A 168 21.27 -27.84 4.75
C ARG A 168 19.96 -28.40 5.28
N ILE A 169 19.88 -29.73 5.37
CA ILE A 169 18.80 -30.40 6.08
C ILE A 169 19.03 -30.17 7.58
N GLU A 170 18.07 -29.54 8.24
CA GLU A 170 18.18 -29.27 9.67
C GLU A 170 17.99 -30.54 10.50
N ALA A 171 18.49 -30.54 11.73
CA ALA A 171 18.35 -31.68 12.64
C ALA A 171 16.87 -31.94 12.95
N GLY A 172 16.33 -33.05 12.45
CA GLY A 172 14.93 -33.44 12.62
C GLY A 172 14.12 -33.46 11.32
N GLU A 173 14.60 -32.77 10.27
CA GLU A 173 13.98 -32.83 8.95
C GLU A 173 14.35 -34.14 8.24
N LYS A 174 13.39 -34.75 7.54
CA LYS A 174 13.60 -35.97 6.74
C LYS A 174 13.25 -35.77 5.28
N LYS A 175 13.76 -34.67 4.75
CA LYS A 175 13.64 -34.32 3.35
C LYS A 175 14.48 -35.26 2.48
N GLU A 176 13.95 -35.62 1.31
CA GLU A 176 14.66 -36.28 0.22
C GLU A 176 15.76 -35.34 -0.37
N ASP A 177 15.48 -34.03 -0.48
CA ASP A 177 16.46 -33.00 -0.91
C ASP A 177 16.46 -31.77 0.02
N PRO A 178 17.63 -31.15 0.30
CA PRO A 178 17.71 -29.92 1.12
C PRO A 178 16.85 -28.74 0.65
N LEU A 179 16.49 -28.70 -0.64
CA LEU A 179 15.65 -27.64 -1.21
C LEU A 179 14.15 -27.92 -1.08
N ASP A 180 13.76 -29.11 -0.65
CA ASP A 180 12.36 -29.44 -0.42
C ASP A 180 11.81 -28.61 0.75
N PHE A 181 10.59 -28.13 0.61
CA PHE A 181 9.93 -27.28 1.60
C PHE A 181 8.61 -27.90 2.08
N ALA A 182 8.26 -27.62 3.33
CA ALA A 182 7.07 -28.20 3.95
C ALA A 182 5.79 -27.60 3.33
N LEU A 183 4.89 -28.47 2.93
CA LEU A 183 3.48 -28.18 2.60
C LEU A 183 2.59 -28.39 3.82
N TRP A 184 2.89 -29.40 4.62
CA TRP A 184 2.21 -29.73 5.87
C TRP A 184 3.26 -30.08 6.92
N LYS A 185 3.07 -29.60 8.15
CA LYS A 185 3.94 -29.88 9.29
C LYS A 185 3.15 -30.62 10.36
N ALA A 186 3.67 -31.74 10.84
CA ALA A 186 3.14 -32.44 11.99
C ALA A 186 3.13 -31.51 13.22
N ALA A 187 2.02 -31.49 13.96
CA ALA A 187 1.88 -30.62 15.11
C ALA A 187 2.70 -31.14 16.29
N LYS A 188 3.38 -30.24 17.01
CA LYS A 188 4.06 -30.59 18.27
C LYS A 188 3.05 -30.58 19.43
N PRO A 189 3.35 -31.28 20.55
CA PRO A 189 2.47 -31.27 21.71
C PRO A 189 2.16 -29.84 22.20
N GLY A 190 0.87 -29.52 22.29
CA GLY A 190 0.39 -28.21 22.76
C GLY A 190 0.25 -27.14 21.66
N GLU A 191 0.58 -27.44 20.41
CA GLU A 191 0.31 -26.54 19.28
C GLU A 191 -1.11 -26.71 18.75
N ILE A 192 -1.65 -25.68 18.08
CA ILE A 192 -2.89 -25.79 17.32
C ILE A 192 -2.71 -26.76 16.13
N PHE A 193 -3.72 -27.57 15.85
CA PHE A 193 -3.65 -28.60 14.81
C PHE A 193 -5.00 -28.89 14.16
N TRP A 194 -4.93 -29.49 12.97
CA TRP A 194 -6.05 -30.03 12.21
C TRP A 194 -5.77 -31.49 11.85
N ALA A 195 -6.83 -32.28 11.71
CA ALA A 195 -6.72 -33.65 11.22
C ALA A 195 -6.47 -33.63 9.70
N SER A 196 -5.59 -34.50 9.24
CA SER A 196 -5.30 -34.70 7.82
C SER A 196 -5.04 -36.19 7.53
N PRO A 197 -4.99 -36.61 6.25
CA PRO A 197 -4.59 -37.96 5.87
C PRO A 197 -3.21 -38.39 6.38
N TRP A 198 -2.34 -37.42 6.71
CA TRP A 198 -0.97 -37.62 7.17
C TRP A 198 -0.84 -37.51 8.70
N GLY A 199 -1.96 -37.41 9.42
CA GLY A 199 -2.01 -37.21 10.87
C GLY A 199 -2.35 -35.76 11.25
N THR A 200 -2.20 -35.43 12.53
CA THR A 200 -2.48 -34.08 13.03
C THR A 200 -1.35 -33.11 12.71
N GLY A 201 -1.67 -31.98 12.12
CA GLY A 201 -0.67 -30.98 11.76
C GLY A 201 -1.27 -29.64 11.37
N ARG A 202 -0.48 -28.87 10.63
CA ARG A 202 -0.79 -27.50 10.21
C ARG A 202 -0.11 -27.21 8.88
N PRO A 203 -0.60 -26.24 8.09
CA PRO A 203 0.01 -25.89 6.81
C PRO A 203 1.45 -25.37 6.97
N GLY A 204 2.24 -25.56 5.92
CA GLY A 204 3.46 -24.80 5.71
C GLY A 204 3.17 -23.44 5.09
N TRP A 205 3.95 -22.42 5.42
CA TRP A 205 3.70 -21.01 5.08
C TRP A 205 3.34 -20.75 3.60
N HIS A 206 3.94 -21.48 2.66
CA HIS A 206 3.78 -21.22 1.22
C HIS A 206 2.44 -21.71 0.65
N ILE A 207 1.93 -22.86 1.14
CA ILE A 207 0.75 -23.51 0.52
C ILE A 207 -0.52 -22.68 0.69
N GLU A 208 -0.55 -21.88 1.75
CA GLU A 208 -1.63 -20.97 2.13
C GLU A 208 -2.03 -20.06 0.97
N CYS A 209 -1.05 -19.31 0.43
CA CYS A 209 -1.29 -18.32 -0.61
C CYS A 209 -1.67 -18.96 -1.96
N SER A 210 -1.02 -20.06 -2.35
CA SER A 210 -1.39 -20.83 -3.55
C SER A 210 -2.87 -21.25 -3.54
N VAL A 211 -3.34 -21.75 -2.40
CA VAL A 211 -4.71 -22.25 -2.24
C VAL A 211 -5.69 -21.08 -2.19
N MET A 212 -5.46 -20.09 -1.32
CA MET A 212 -6.38 -18.96 -1.17
C MET A 212 -6.48 -18.11 -2.44
N ALA A 213 -5.36 -17.89 -3.15
CA ALA A 213 -5.40 -17.20 -4.45
C ALA A 213 -6.27 -17.97 -5.45
N ARG A 214 -6.13 -19.30 -5.52
CA ARG A 214 -6.92 -20.14 -6.42
C ARG A 214 -8.40 -20.15 -6.06
N GLU A 215 -8.75 -20.33 -4.79
CA GLU A 215 -10.17 -20.42 -4.38
C GLU A 215 -10.92 -19.11 -4.60
N HIS A 216 -10.25 -17.97 -4.48
CA HIS A 216 -10.88 -16.66 -4.64
C HIS A 216 -10.81 -16.10 -6.07
N LEU A 217 -9.76 -16.41 -6.83
CA LEU A 217 -9.50 -15.79 -8.14
C LEU A 217 -9.42 -16.78 -9.30
N GLY A 218 -9.24 -18.07 -9.03
CA GLY A 218 -9.13 -19.15 -10.02
C GLY A 218 -7.69 -19.57 -10.33
N ASP A 219 -7.52 -20.54 -11.23
CA ASP A 219 -6.24 -21.21 -11.48
C ASP A 219 -5.13 -20.30 -12.04
N THR A 220 -5.51 -19.21 -12.72
CA THR A 220 -4.60 -18.20 -13.28
C THR A 220 -5.13 -16.81 -12.94
N ILE A 221 -4.25 -15.94 -12.44
CA ILE A 221 -4.55 -14.56 -12.05
C ILE A 221 -3.76 -13.55 -12.89
N ASP A 222 -4.20 -12.30 -12.89
CA ASP A 222 -3.53 -11.24 -13.64
C ASP A 222 -2.26 -10.79 -12.91
N ILE A 223 -2.40 -10.36 -11.66
CA ILE A 223 -1.33 -9.76 -10.88
C ILE A 223 -1.16 -10.53 -9.58
N HIS A 224 0.07 -10.97 -9.30
CA HIS A 224 0.48 -11.43 -7.99
C HIS A 224 1.58 -10.51 -7.45
N ALA A 225 1.46 -10.06 -6.20
CA ALA A 225 2.40 -9.08 -5.67
C ALA A 225 2.75 -9.20 -4.19
N GLY A 226 3.86 -8.57 -3.80
CA GLY A 226 4.33 -8.54 -2.42
C GLY A 226 5.60 -7.72 -2.23
N GLY A 227 6.24 -7.83 -1.07
CA GLY A 227 7.57 -7.27 -0.83
C GLY A 227 8.64 -8.03 -1.62
N GLN A 228 9.77 -7.39 -1.94
CA GLN A 228 10.88 -8.04 -2.64
C GLN A 228 11.45 -9.26 -1.89
N ASP A 229 11.33 -9.30 -0.57
CA ASP A 229 11.66 -10.47 0.27
C ASP A 229 10.78 -11.69 -0.02
N LEU A 230 9.58 -11.50 -0.54
CA LEU A 230 8.69 -12.61 -0.89
C LEU A 230 9.03 -13.25 -2.24
N THR A 231 9.79 -12.56 -3.11
CA THR A 231 10.24 -13.13 -4.41
C THR A 231 10.85 -14.53 -4.23
N PHE A 232 11.67 -14.71 -3.18
CA PHE A 232 12.23 -15.99 -2.81
C PHE A 232 12.38 -16.11 -1.30
N PRO A 233 11.99 -17.25 -0.68
CA PRO A 233 11.47 -18.44 -1.35
C PRO A 233 9.94 -18.41 -1.58
N HIS A 234 9.22 -17.45 -1.02
CA HIS A 234 7.76 -17.54 -0.88
C HIS A 234 7.00 -17.64 -2.21
N HIS A 235 7.09 -16.62 -3.06
CA HIS A 235 6.41 -16.60 -4.36
C HIS A 235 6.97 -17.64 -5.35
N GLU A 236 8.27 -17.97 -5.28
CA GLU A 236 8.85 -19.06 -6.07
C GLU A 236 8.21 -20.42 -5.72
N ASN A 237 7.97 -20.66 -4.43
CA ASN A 237 7.28 -21.86 -3.95
C ASN A 237 5.80 -21.85 -4.37
N GLU A 238 5.14 -20.71 -4.35
CA GLU A 238 3.74 -20.58 -4.79
C GLU A 238 3.57 -20.89 -6.27
N ILE A 239 4.48 -20.40 -7.11
CA ILE A 239 4.53 -20.76 -8.53
C ILE A 239 4.67 -22.27 -8.68
N ALA A 240 5.64 -22.87 -7.98
CA ALA A 240 5.88 -24.32 -8.08
C ALA A 240 4.64 -25.13 -7.67
N GLN A 241 4.04 -24.80 -6.52
CA GLN A 241 2.82 -25.42 -6.03
C GLN A 241 1.65 -25.26 -6.99
N SER A 242 1.37 -24.02 -7.41
CA SER A 242 0.20 -23.67 -8.22
C SER A 242 0.27 -24.21 -9.64
N GLU A 243 1.43 -24.07 -10.30
CA GLU A 243 1.57 -24.56 -11.68
C GLU A 243 1.63 -26.09 -11.73
N ALA A 244 2.26 -26.75 -10.75
CA ALA A 244 2.23 -28.22 -10.65
C ALA A 244 0.83 -28.77 -10.34
N HIS A 245 0.06 -28.07 -9.51
CA HIS A 245 -1.31 -28.45 -9.20
C HIS A 245 -2.25 -28.21 -10.38
N ASN A 246 -2.18 -27.03 -11.02
CA ASN A 246 -3.18 -26.57 -11.99
C ASN A 246 -2.84 -26.90 -13.45
N ASP A 247 -1.60 -27.27 -13.75
CA ASP A 247 -1.06 -27.42 -15.12
C ASP A 247 -1.24 -26.15 -15.98
N LYS A 248 -1.24 -24.98 -15.33
CA LYS A 248 -1.44 -23.64 -15.92
C LYS A 248 -0.48 -22.65 -15.27
N THR A 249 -0.14 -21.58 -15.99
CA THR A 249 0.57 -20.43 -15.41
C THR A 249 -0.21 -19.87 -14.22
N PHE A 250 0.47 -19.60 -13.11
CA PHE A 250 -0.19 -19.10 -11.90
C PHE A 250 -0.59 -17.62 -12.02
N ALA A 251 0.37 -16.75 -12.35
CA ALA A 251 0.12 -15.32 -12.51
C ALA A 251 0.84 -14.77 -13.75
N ARG A 252 0.20 -13.83 -14.46
CA ARG A 252 0.79 -13.20 -15.66
C ARG A 252 1.83 -12.16 -15.31
N TYR A 253 1.57 -11.34 -14.27
CA TYR A 253 2.44 -10.25 -13.85
C TYR A 253 2.82 -10.41 -12.37
N TRP A 254 4.12 -10.43 -12.09
CA TRP A 254 4.67 -10.49 -10.74
C TRP A 254 5.26 -9.13 -10.32
N MET A 255 4.65 -8.49 -9.34
CA MET A 255 5.07 -7.16 -8.85
C MET A 255 5.73 -7.26 -7.47
N HIS A 256 6.89 -6.64 -7.30
CA HIS A 256 7.59 -6.60 -6.02
C HIS A 256 8.07 -5.20 -5.66
N ASN A 257 7.70 -4.70 -4.47
CA ASN A 257 8.18 -3.40 -3.98
C ASN A 257 9.53 -3.54 -3.25
N GLY A 258 10.35 -2.50 -3.33
CA GLY A 258 11.65 -2.44 -2.67
C GLY A 258 11.56 -2.33 -1.14
N TYR A 259 12.69 -2.56 -0.48
CA TYR A 259 12.83 -2.50 0.97
C TYR A 259 12.68 -1.10 1.57
N ILE A 260 12.41 -1.04 2.88
CA ILE A 260 12.60 0.17 3.69
C ILE A 260 13.87 0.03 4.51
N ASN A 261 14.74 1.03 4.42
CA ASN A 261 15.87 1.23 5.34
C ASN A 261 15.49 2.31 6.36
N ILE A 262 16.13 2.28 7.53
CA ILE A 262 16.00 3.31 8.57
C ILE A 262 17.37 3.89 8.80
N ASP A 263 17.53 5.20 8.59
CA ASP A 263 18.82 5.89 8.70
C ASP A 263 19.96 5.20 7.93
N ASN A 264 19.66 4.73 6.71
CA ASN A 264 20.53 3.94 5.82
C ASN A 264 20.89 2.52 6.29
N GLU A 265 20.30 2.05 7.39
CA GLU A 265 20.44 0.67 7.85
C GLU A 265 19.23 -0.18 7.48
N LYS A 266 19.46 -1.47 7.25
CA LYS A 266 18.35 -2.42 7.02
C LYS A 266 17.51 -2.51 8.29
N MET A 267 16.20 -2.38 8.14
CA MET A 267 15.26 -2.59 9.24
C MET A 267 15.30 -4.05 9.70
N SER A 268 15.47 -4.28 11.00
CA SER A 268 15.37 -5.63 11.58
C SER A 268 14.98 -5.59 13.04
N LYS A 269 14.28 -6.64 13.50
CA LYS A 269 13.98 -6.83 14.93
C LYS A 269 15.25 -6.97 15.77
N SER A 270 16.28 -7.63 15.24
CA SER A 270 17.56 -7.84 15.94
C SER A 270 18.34 -6.56 16.21
N LEU A 271 18.23 -5.56 15.32
CA LEU A 271 18.84 -4.24 15.52
C LEU A 271 17.97 -3.32 16.39
N GLY A 272 16.74 -3.74 16.72
CA GLY A 272 15.80 -2.94 17.51
C GLY A 272 15.34 -1.64 16.83
N ASN A 273 15.62 -1.48 15.53
CA ASN A 273 15.38 -0.24 14.80
C ASN A 273 14.02 -0.20 14.07
N PHE A 274 13.17 -1.22 14.19
CA PHE A 274 11.88 -1.24 13.50
C PHE A 274 10.87 -0.25 14.12
N VAL A 275 10.10 0.42 13.26
CA VAL A 275 9.10 1.43 13.67
C VAL A 275 7.70 0.91 13.39
N LEU A 276 6.87 0.81 14.44
CA LEU A 276 5.47 0.39 14.33
C LEU A 276 4.58 1.51 13.79
N VAL A 277 3.65 1.17 12.90
CA VAL A 277 2.68 2.12 12.32
C VAL A 277 1.82 2.72 13.43
N ASN A 278 1.31 1.87 14.32
CA ASN A 278 0.51 2.28 15.47
C ASN A 278 1.19 3.32 16.38
N ASP A 279 2.53 3.35 16.44
CA ASP A 279 3.26 4.31 17.27
C ASP A 279 3.65 5.58 16.54
N ILE A 280 4.03 5.47 15.27
CA ILE A 280 4.43 6.64 14.48
C ILE A 280 3.22 7.50 14.07
N LYS A 281 2.05 6.90 13.85
CA LYS A 281 0.82 7.63 13.51
C LYS A 281 0.34 8.58 14.62
N LYS A 282 0.80 8.37 15.86
CA LYS A 282 0.54 9.26 17.00
C LYS A 282 1.41 10.52 16.96
N GLN A 283 2.47 10.53 16.16
CA GLN A 283 3.47 11.60 16.10
C GLN A 283 3.45 12.33 14.76
N ILE A 284 3.06 11.65 13.69
CA ILE A 284 3.08 12.14 12.31
C ILE A 284 1.74 11.84 11.65
N ASP A 285 1.20 12.80 10.89
CA ASP A 285 0.02 12.62 10.05
C ASP A 285 0.23 11.37 9.13
N PRO A 286 -0.62 10.35 9.23
CA PRO A 286 -0.55 9.16 8.38
C PRO A 286 -0.50 9.44 6.87
N GLN A 287 -1.12 10.54 6.41
CA GLN A 287 -1.06 10.95 5.01
C GLN A 287 0.34 11.40 4.60
N VAL A 288 1.15 11.92 5.53
CA VAL A 288 2.57 12.21 5.29
C VAL A 288 3.35 10.93 5.08
N LEU A 289 3.09 9.88 5.87
CA LEU A 289 3.75 8.58 5.70
C LEU A 289 3.41 7.97 4.33
N ARG A 290 2.14 8.06 3.93
CA ARG A 290 1.70 7.64 2.60
C ARG A 290 2.40 8.43 1.50
N PHE A 291 2.36 9.76 1.56
CA PHE A 291 3.00 10.65 0.59
C PHE A 291 4.50 10.38 0.47
N PHE A 292 5.18 10.21 1.60
CA PHE A 292 6.58 9.83 1.67
C PHE A 292 6.85 8.50 0.95
N MET A 293 6.08 7.45 1.23
CA MET A 293 6.27 6.14 0.59
C MET A 293 6.04 6.15 -0.93
N LEU A 294 5.17 7.03 -1.41
CA LEU A 294 4.88 7.20 -2.84
C LEU A 294 5.86 8.17 -3.55
N SER A 295 6.64 8.96 -2.80
CA SER A 295 7.65 9.89 -3.36
C SER A 295 8.83 9.19 -4.04
N VAL A 296 8.97 7.88 -3.84
CA VAL A 296 9.98 7.03 -4.49
C VAL A 296 9.25 5.91 -5.21
N HIS A 297 9.65 5.65 -6.46
CA HIS A 297 9.07 4.56 -7.26
C HIS A 297 9.12 3.23 -6.50
N TYR A 298 8.01 2.48 -6.51
CA TYR A 298 7.75 1.38 -5.58
C TYR A 298 8.84 0.28 -5.57
N ARG A 299 9.45 -0.02 -6.72
CA ARG A 299 10.53 -1.01 -6.88
C ARG A 299 11.86 -0.63 -6.22
N TYR A 300 12.12 0.66 -5.95
CA TYR A 300 13.39 1.08 -5.35
C TYR A 300 13.34 1.04 -3.82
N PRO A 301 14.47 0.77 -3.15
CA PRO A 301 14.53 0.91 -1.70
C PRO A 301 14.26 2.38 -1.31
N ILE A 302 13.55 2.57 -0.19
CA ILE A 302 13.30 3.89 0.38
C ILE A 302 13.99 3.99 1.74
N ASN A 303 14.60 5.13 2.01
CA ASN A 303 15.24 5.40 3.29
C ASN A 303 14.34 6.25 4.18
N PHE A 304 13.86 5.67 5.27
CA PHE A 304 13.10 6.37 6.29
C PHE A 304 14.07 7.10 7.23
N ALA A 305 14.12 8.43 7.07
CA ALA A 305 14.91 9.34 7.89
C ALA A 305 14.08 10.58 8.22
N LYS A 306 14.33 11.17 9.38
CA LYS A 306 13.51 12.28 9.92
C LYS A 306 13.41 13.46 8.95
N ASP A 307 14.53 13.90 8.38
CA ASP A 307 14.62 15.00 7.43
C ASP A 307 13.84 14.74 6.14
N LEU A 308 13.84 13.49 5.66
CA LEU A 308 13.07 13.08 4.48
C LEU A 308 11.56 13.08 4.76
N VAL A 309 11.16 12.66 5.96
CA VAL A 309 9.75 12.70 6.38
C VAL A 309 9.27 14.14 6.59
N GLU A 310 10.09 15.01 7.18
CA GLU A 310 9.78 16.44 7.31
C GLU A 310 9.66 17.12 5.93
N SER A 311 10.53 16.77 4.99
CA SER A 311 10.44 17.24 3.60
C SER A 311 9.15 16.77 2.91
N ALA A 312 8.77 15.51 3.12
CA ALA A 312 7.50 14.96 2.63
C ALA A 312 6.30 15.69 3.25
N ALA A 313 6.33 15.98 4.55
CA ALA A 313 5.29 16.75 5.24
C ALA A 313 5.13 18.15 4.64
N ALA A 314 6.24 18.88 4.47
CA ALA A 314 6.24 20.18 3.83
C ALA A 314 5.76 20.12 2.37
N GLY A 315 6.07 19.02 1.66
CA GLY A 315 5.59 18.77 0.31
C GLY A 315 4.08 18.62 0.23
N LEU A 316 3.51 17.75 1.06
CA LEU A 316 2.07 17.52 1.12
C LEU A 316 1.33 18.79 1.54
N GLU A 317 1.87 19.55 2.50
CA GLU A 317 1.25 20.79 2.96
C GLU A 317 1.17 21.86 1.86
N ARG A 318 2.18 21.96 0.99
CA ARG A 318 2.11 22.88 -0.18
C ARG A 318 0.97 22.51 -1.14
N LEU A 319 0.72 21.23 -1.34
CA LEU A 319 -0.39 20.76 -2.17
C LEU A 319 -1.74 21.08 -1.51
N ARG A 320 -1.89 20.79 -0.21
CA ARG A 320 -3.08 21.13 0.58
C ARG A 320 -3.36 22.63 0.58
N THR A 321 -2.34 23.46 0.82
CA THR A 321 -2.44 24.92 0.75
C THR A 321 -2.92 25.38 -0.62
N SER A 322 -2.41 24.81 -1.72
CA SER A 322 -2.84 25.17 -3.07
C SER A 322 -4.30 24.79 -3.32
N PHE A 323 -4.73 23.59 -2.90
CA PHE A 323 -6.12 23.16 -2.97
C PHE A 323 -7.05 24.11 -2.18
N ASN A 324 -6.70 24.43 -0.94
CA ASN A 324 -7.47 25.34 -0.08
C ASN A 324 -7.54 26.75 -0.66
N ASN A 325 -6.47 27.23 -1.28
CA ASN A 325 -6.47 28.53 -1.97
C ASN A 325 -7.43 28.56 -3.16
N VAL A 326 -7.52 27.48 -3.94
CA VAL A 326 -8.51 27.34 -5.02
C VAL A 326 -9.92 27.30 -4.45
N LYS A 327 -10.15 26.50 -3.40
CA LYS A 327 -11.45 26.40 -2.72
C LYS A 327 -11.90 27.74 -2.16
N HIS A 328 -11.02 28.49 -1.51
CA HIS A 328 -11.31 29.82 -1.02
C HIS A 328 -11.61 30.80 -2.16
N ARG A 329 -10.84 30.78 -3.25
CA ARG A 329 -11.12 31.65 -4.40
C ARG A 329 -12.49 31.35 -5.02
N LEU A 330 -12.90 30.09 -5.05
CA LEU A 330 -14.22 29.64 -5.53
C LEU A 330 -15.36 30.20 -4.67
N SER A 331 -15.16 30.42 -3.37
CA SER A 331 -16.22 30.98 -2.51
C SER A 331 -16.39 32.51 -2.64
N VAL A 332 -15.37 33.22 -3.12
CA VAL A 332 -15.36 34.70 -3.21
C VAL A 332 -15.30 35.25 -4.63
N THR A 333 -15.24 34.39 -5.65
CA THR A 333 -15.16 34.80 -7.05
C THR A 333 -16.43 35.54 -7.49
N ALA A 334 -16.25 36.66 -8.20
CA ALA A 334 -17.35 37.47 -8.72
C ALA A 334 -17.87 37.00 -10.09
N GLU A 335 -17.34 35.90 -10.64
CA GLU A 335 -17.67 35.37 -11.98
C GLU A 335 -17.47 36.37 -13.12
N LEU A 336 -16.43 37.21 -13.01
CA LEU A 336 -16.11 38.24 -14.01
C LEU A 336 -15.01 37.79 -14.99
N GLY A 337 -14.60 36.52 -14.94
CA GLY A 337 -13.60 35.98 -15.85
C GLY A 337 -14.16 35.76 -17.26
N ALA A 338 -13.36 36.02 -18.29
CA ALA A 338 -13.69 35.53 -19.63
C ALA A 338 -13.64 33.99 -19.62
N GLU A 339 -14.52 33.33 -20.37
CA GLU A 339 -14.36 31.89 -20.64
C GLU A 339 -13.04 31.68 -21.38
N ASN A 340 -12.02 31.21 -20.64
CA ASN A 340 -10.70 30.96 -21.20
C ASN A 340 -10.42 29.46 -21.19
N ASP A 341 -10.72 28.81 -22.31
CA ASP A 341 -10.47 27.37 -22.52
C ASP A 341 -8.99 26.99 -22.35
N GLU A 342 -8.06 27.97 -22.35
CA GLU A 342 -6.62 27.75 -22.12
C GLU A 342 -6.33 27.10 -20.76
N TRP A 343 -7.00 27.52 -19.67
CA TRP A 343 -6.74 26.97 -18.34
C TRP A 343 -7.25 25.54 -18.21
N LEU A 344 -8.40 25.24 -18.82
CA LEU A 344 -8.92 23.88 -18.89
C LEU A 344 -7.96 22.98 -19.69
N ALA A 345 -7.42 23.47 -20.81
CA ALA A 345 -6.41 22.74 -21.58
C ALA A 345 -5.13 22.47 -20.76
N LYS A 346 -4.68 23.41 -19.92
CA LYS A 346 -3.54 23.19 -19.00
C LYS A 346 -3.83 22.12 -17.95
N ILE A 347 -5.04 22.12 -17.37
CA ILE A 347 -5.45 21.09 -16.41
C ILE A 347 -5.45 19.72 -17.07
N GLU A 348 -6.03 19.60 -18.27
CA GLU A 348 -6.05 18.34 -19.03
C GLU A 348 -4.64 17.88 -19.45
N ALA A 349 -3.74 18.82 -19.76
CA ALA A 349 -2.34 18.48 -20.04
C ALA A 349 -1.65 17.87 -18.82
N VAL A 350 -1.90 18.39 -17.61
CA VAL A 350 -1.37 17.81 -16.36
C VAL A 350 -1.99 16.43 -16.09
N ARG A 351 -3.29 16.25 -16.31
CA ARG A 351 -3.93 14.92 -16.20
C ARG A 351 -3.30 13.90 -17.14
N ALA A 352 -3.09 14.28 -18.40
CA ALA A 352 -2.44 13.41 -19.39
C ALA A 352 -0.98 13.08 -19.03
N SER A 353 -0.26 14.04 -18.43
CA SER A 353 1.10 13.81 -17.91
C SER A 353 1.09 12.82 -16.75
N PHE A 354 0.18 13.01 -15.78
CA PHE A 354 -0.02 12.10 -14.66
C PHE A 354 -0.35 10.67 -15.13
N GLU A 355 -1.24 10.51 -16.10
CA GLU A 355 -1.55 9.21 -16.70
C GLU A 355 -0.34 8.60 -17.40
N THR A 356 0.48 9.41 -18.08
CA THR A 356 1.72 8.92 -18.70
C THR A 356 2.72 8.44 -17.65
N SER A 357 2.85 9.16 -16.53
CA SER A 357 3.68 8.77 -15.39
C SER A 357 3.18 7.45 -14.78
N MET A 358 1.89 7.32 -14.55
CA MET A 358 1.30 6.11 -13.95
C MET A 358 1.24 4.92 -14.92
N ASP A 359 1.09 5.16 -16.23
CA ASP A 359 1.22 4.16 -17.30
C ASP A 359 2.61 3.53 -17.33
N ASP A 360 3.63 4.30 -16.96
CA ASP A 360 5.02 3.84 -16.92
C ASP A 360 5.32 3.09 -15.61
N ASP A 361 4.69 1.93 -15.40
CA ASP A 361 4.93 1.06 -14.24
C ASP A 361 4.60 1.74 -12.89
N PHE A 362 3.46 2.44 -12.85
CA PHE A 362 2.95 3.10 -11.64
C PHE A 362 3.98 4.06 -11.01
N ASN A 363 4.60 4.90 -11.84
CA ASN A 363 5.66 5.80 -11.38
C ASN A 363 5.10 6.97 -10.56
N THR A 364 4.84 6.72 -9.29
CA THR A 364 4.23 7.68 -8.35
C THR A 364 5.14 8.87 -8.04
N ALA A 365 6.46 8.74 -8.16
CA ALA A 365 7.38 9.86 -7.97
C ALA A 365 7.18 10.94 -9.06
N ASN A 366 7.00 10.52 -10.31
CA ASN A 366 6.66 11.43 -11.40
C ASN A 366 5.23 11.94 -11.26
N ALA A 367 4.28 11.07 -10.91
CA ALA A 367 2.89 11.47 -10.69
C ALA A 367 2.73 12.54 -9.57
N ILE A 368 3.56 12.47 -8.52
CA ILE A 368 3.64 13.52 -7.48
C ILE A 368 4.22 14.82 -8.06
N SER A 369 5.18 14.73 -8.98
CA SER A 369 5.68 15.92 -9.70
C SER A 369 4.58 16.57 -10.55
N ASP A 370 3.73 15.76 -11.18
CA ASP A 370 2.55 16.24 -11.92
C ASP A 370 1.53 16.94 -10.98
N LEU A 371 1.35 16.47 -9.74
CA LEU A 371 0.54 17.18 -8.73
C LEU A 371 1.15 18.54 -8.33
N PHE A 372 2.47 18.64 -8.23
CA PHE A 372 3.13 19.93 -8.01
C PHE A 372 2.99 20.86 -9.20
N GLU A 373 2.98 20.34 -10.43
CA GLU A 373 2.67 21.15 -11.62
C GLU A 373 1.21 21.63 -11.59
N LEU A 374 0.25 20.78 -11.20
CA LEU A 374 -1.14 21.20 -11.00
C LEU A 374 -1.24 22.36 -9.99
N SER A 375 -0.51 22.24 -8.87
CA SER A 375 -0.37 23.30 -7.86
C SER A 375 0.23 24.57 -8.44
N HIS A 376 1.28 24.48 -9.26
CA HIS A 376 1.88 25.63 -9.92
C HIS A 376 0.87 26.33 -10.83
N VAL A 377 0.23 25.60 -11.75
CA VAL A 377 -0.76 26.14 -12.69
C VAL A 377 -1.94 26.78 -11.95
N ALA A 378 -2.43 26.14 -10.89
CA ALA A 378 -3.50 26.67 -10.04
C ALA A 378 -3.07 28.00 -9.40
N ASN A 379 -1.88 28.07 -8.81
CA ASN A 379 -1.37 29.28 -8.17
C ASN A 379 -1.15 30.43 -9.17
N VAL A 380 -0.77 30.15 -10.42
CA VAL A 380 -0.71 31.18 -11.47
C VAL A 380 -2.12 31.68 -11.79
N TYR A 381 -3.08 30.79 -12.01
CA TYR A 381 -4.47 31.17 -12.31
C TYR A 381 -5.10 32.00 -11.17
N LEU A 382 -4.78 31.66 -9.92
CA LEU A 382 -5.25 32.41 -8.76
C LEU A 382 -4.76 33.87 -8.76
N ASN A 383 -3.67 34.20 -9.44
CA ASN A 383 -3.18 35.59 -9.54
C ASN A 383 -3.88 36.41 -10.65
N GLU A 384 -4.73 35.78 -11.46
CA GLU A 384 -5.52 36.50 -12.46
C GLU A 384 -6.49 37.50 -11.82
N THR A 385 -6.71 38.61 -12.52
CA THR A 385 -7.61 39.67 -12.02
C THR A 385 -9.03 39.14 -11.88
N ASN A 386 -9.46 38.35 -12.86
CA ASN A 386 -10.77 37.73 -12.89
C ASN A 386 -10.63 36.21 -13.03
N THR A 387 -11.42 35.48 -12.24
CA THR A 387 -11.51 34.02 -12.27
C THR A 387 -12.96 33.61 -12.56
N THR A 388 -13.13 32.39 -13.04
CA THR A 388 -14.43 31.73 -13.25
C THR A 388 -14.56 30.50 -12.35
N THR A 389 -15.77 30.23 -11.87
CA THR A 389 -16.11 29.05 -11.06
C THR A 389 -15.85 27.78 -11.85
N ARG A 390 -16.11 27.76 -13.17
CA ARG A 390 -15.84 26.60 -14.04
C ARG A 390 -14.38 26.12 -13.96
N VAL A 391 -13.42 27.04 -14.07
CA VAL A 391 -11.98 26.68 -14.04
C VAL A 391 -11.53 26.33 -12.62
N LEU A 392 -12.00 27.08 -11.61
CA LEU A 392 -11.69 26.79 -10.21
C LEU A 392 -12.20 25.40 -9.80
N GLN A 393 -13.43 25.05 -10.19
CA GLN A 393 -13.99 23.72 -9.97
C GLN A 393 -13.17 22.64 -10.69
N ALA A 394 -12.77 22.88 -11.95
CA ALA A 394 -11.93 21.93 -12.69
C ALA A 394 -10.58 21.67 -11.99
N PHE A 395 -9.96 22.67 -11.34
CA PHE A 395 -8.77 22.47 -10.52
C PHE A 395 -9.07 21.60 -9.29
N LEU A 396 -10.15 21.88 -8.56
CA LEU A 396 -10.54 21.07 -7.40
C LEU A 396 -10.81 19.62 -7.80
N ASP A 397 -11.55 19.41 -8.89
CA ASP A 397 -11.84 18.09 -9.42
C ASP A 397 -10.55 17.36 -9.83
N ALA A 398 -9.58 18.08 -10.40
CA ALA A 398 -8.28 17.51 -10.77
C ALA A 398 -7.46 17.11 -9.53
N PHE A 399 -7.35 17.98 -8.54
CA PHE A 399 -6.70 17.65 -7.28
C PHE A 399 -7.37 16.44 -6.62
N THR A 400 -8.69 16.43 -6.49
CA THR A 400 -9.42 15.34 -5.84
C THR A 400 -9.26 14.03 -6.60
N THR A 401 -9.39 14.04 -7.93
CA THR A 401 -9.28 12.81 -8.74
C THR A 401 -7.86 12.23 -8.69
N LEU A 402 -6.84 13.06 -8.98
CA LEU A 402 -5.45 12.61 -9.02
C LEU A 402 -4.93 12.27 -7.61
N GLY A 403 -5.39 13.02 -6.60
CA GLY A 403 -5.17 12.73 -5.20
C GLY A 403 -5.75 11.38 -4.79
N ASP A 404 -7.01 11.07 -5.15
CA ASP A 404 -7.64 9.79 -4.81
C ASP A 404 -6.95 8.60 -5.48
N VAL A 405 -6.42 8.74 -6.70
CA VAL A 405 -5.58 7.70 -7.32
C VAL A 405 -4.38 7.36 -6.42
N LEU A 406 -3.72 8.39 -5.88
CA LEU A 406 -2.62 8.22 -4.95
C LEU A 406 -3.07 8.00 -3.49
N GLY A 407 -4.38 7.95 -3.20
CA GLY A 407 -4.95 7.88 -1.84
C GLY A 407 -4.59 9.06 -0.93
N LEU A 408 -4.32 10.22 -1.52
CA LEU A 408 -4.05 11.49 -0.84
C LEU A 408 -5.33 12.29 -0.68
N VAL A 409 -5.53 12.84 0.52
CA VAL A 409 -6.66 13.70 0.84
C VAL A 409 -6.16 15.13 1.02
N PHE A 410 -6.63 16.03 0.15
CA PHE A 410 -6.28 17.45 0.19
C PHE A 410 -7.26 18.27 1.02
N GLU A 411 -8.54 17.90 1.01
CA GLU A 411 -9.56 18.51 1.84
C GLU A 411 -9.47 17.95 3.27
N GLN A 412 -8.93 18.74 4.19
CA GLN A 412 -8.95 18.41 5.60
C GLN A 412 -10.33 18.76 6.18
N GLN A 413 -10.84 17.93 7.11
CA GLN A 413 -11.99 18.33 7.91
C GLN A 413 -11.60 19.58 8.72
N GLU A 414 -12.46 20.61 8.68
CA GLU A 414 -12.34 21.74 9.61
C GLU A 414 -12.40 21.20 11.03
N GLU A 415 -11.28 21.27 11.75
CA GLU A 415 -11.29 20.98 13.17
C GLU A 415 -12.10 22.06 13.90
N LEU A 416 -12.68 21.74 15.06
CA LEU A 416 -13.39 22.74 15.89
C LEU A 416 -12.53 23.99 16.14
N LEU A 417 -11.22 23.79 16.27
CA LEU A 417 -10.26 24.87 16.43
C LEU A 417 -10.11 25.73 15.17
N ASP A 418 -10.24 25.14 13.98
CA ASP A 418 -10.17 25.87 12.70
C ASP A 418 -11.38 26.79 12.55
N ALA A 419 -12.58 26.32 12.92
CA ALA A 419 -13.78 27.16 12.95
C ALA A 419 -13.66 28.33 13.94
N GLU A 420 -13.01 28.12 15.08
CA GLU A 420 -12.69 29.20 16.03
C GLU A 420 -11.68 30.20 15.45
N ILE A 421 -10.66 29.71 14.74
CA ILE A 421 -9.66 30.54 14.05
C ILE A 421 -10.31 31.37 12.94
N ASP A 422 -11.20 30.78 12.14
CA ASP A 422 -11.92 31.46 11.07
C ASP A 422 -12.87 32.53 11.63
N ALA A 423 -13.58 32.23 12.72
CA ALA A 423 -14.40 33.21 13.42
C ALA A 423 -13.58 34.40 13.95
N LEU A 424 -12.41 34.13 14.53
CA LEU A 424 -11.46 35.17 14.95
C LEU A 424 -10.96 35.97 13.74
N LEU A 425 -10.67 35.33 12.61
CA LEU A 425 -10.22 36.01 11.41
C LEU A 425 -11.31 36.92 10.81
N GLU A 426 -12.56 36.46 10.75
CA GLU A 426 -13.71 37.27 10.34
C GLU A 426 -13.89 38.47 11.28
N GLU A 427 -13.82 38.25 12.59
CA GLU A 427 -13.89 39.32 13.60
C GLU A 427 -12.76 40.34 13.41
N ARG A 428 -11.54 39.89 13.09
CA ARG A 428 -10.41 40.77 12.79
C ARG A 428 -10.67 41.59 11.52
N ILE A 429 -11.16 40.97 10.45
CA ILE A 429 -11.48 41.65 9.20
C ILE A 429 -12.55 42.72 9.44
N GLN A 430 -13.60 42.39 10.20
CA GLN A 430 -14.66 43.32 10.55
C GLN A 430 -14.14 44.45 11.45
N SER A 431 -13.33 44.14 12.45
CA SER A 431 -12.68 45.13 13.33
C SER A 431 -11.83 46.13 12.54
N ARG A 432 -11.12 45.68 11.50
CA ARG A 432 -10.38 46.57 10.60
C ARG A 432 -11.28 47.46 9.76
N LYS A 433 -12.41 46.93 9.24
CA LYS A 433 -13.42 47.72 8.52
C LYS A 433 -14.04 48.80 9.41
N ASP A 434 -14.30 48.46 10.67
CA ASP A 434 -14.87 49.35 11.68
C ASP A 434 -13.84 50.30 12.32
N ARG A 435 -12.58 50.27 11.84
CA ARG A 435 -11.44 51.06 12.35
C ARG A 435 -11.11 50.80 13.83
N ASN A 436 -11.52 49.65 14.37
CA ASN A 436 -11.11 49.17 15.68
C ASN A 436 -9.78 48.42 15.58
N PHE A 437 -8.69 49.18 15.40
CA PHE A 437 -7.35 48.62 15.22
C PHE A 437 -6.84 47.88 16.46
N ALA A 438 -7.23 48.31 17.66
CA ALA A 438 -6.83 47.66 18.92
C ALA A 438 -7.35 46.22 18.99
N ARG A 439 -8.63 45.99 18.66
CA ARG A 439 -9.20 44.63 18.62
C ARG A 439 -8.59 43.79 17.50
N ALA A 440 -8.31 44.40 16.34
CA ALA A 440 -7.68 43.69 15.22
C ALA A 440 -6.24 43.22 15.55
N ASP A 441 -5.48 44.02 16.30
CA ASP A 441 -4.15 43.64 16.79
C ASP A 441 -4.23 42.58 17.90
N GLU A 442 -5.17 42.70 18.84
CA GLU A 442 -5.41 41.69 19.89
C GLU A 442 -5.71 40.31 19.28
N ILE A 443 -6.58 40.25 18.28
CA ILE A 443 -6.90 39.00 17.59
C ILE A 443 -5.69 38.44 16.83
N ARG A 444 -4.86 39.31 16.20
CA ARG A 444 -3.63 38.85 15.54
C ARG A 444 -2.70 38.17 16.55
N ASP A 445 -2.54 38.76 17.72
CA ASP A 445 -1.66 38.22 18.75
C ASP A 445 -2.23 36.93 19.36
N MET A 446 -3.55 36.81 19.52
CA MET A 446 -4.23 35.55 19.88
C MET A 446 -3.93 34.44 18.87
N LEU A 447 -4.12 34.73 17.58
CA LEU A 447 -3.86 33.79 16.50
C LEU A 447 -2.37 33.38 16.47
N GLN A 448 -1.45 34.32 16.63
CA GLN A 448 -0.02 34.03 16.70
C GLN A 448 0.33 33.12 17.89
N ASN A 449 -0.27 33.33 19.06
CA ASN A 449 -0.07 32.47 20.24
C ASN A 449 -0.62 31.04 20.04
N MET A 450 -1.60 30.87 19.14
CA MET A 450 -2.11 29.55 18.72
C MET A 450 -1.23 28.89 17.65
N GLY A 451 -0.08 29.49 17.30
CA GLY A 451 0.77 29.01 16.21
C GLY A 451 0.18 29.28 14.83
N ILE A 452 -0.67 30.30 14.70
CA ILE A 452 -1.31 30.67 13.43
C ILE A 452 -0.60 31.87 12.81
N ILE A 453 -0.10 31.66 11.59
CA ILE A 453 0.53 32.69 10.76
C ILE A 453 -0.53 33.26 9.82
N LEU A 454 -0.76 34.56 9.91
CA LEU A 454 -1.64 35.28 8.98
C LEU A 454 -0.89 35.71 7.71
N GLU A 455 -1.52 35.48 6.56
CA GLU A 455 -1.05 35.89 5.24
C GLU A 455 -2.03 36.91 4.65
N ASP A 456 -1.67 38.19 4.69
CA ASP A 456 -2.45 39.25 4.05
C ASP A 456 -2.18 39.23 2.53
N THR A 457 -3.18 38.82 1.74
CA THR A 457 -3.09 38.82 0.27
C THR A 457 -3.97 39.91 -0.33
N ARG A 458 -3.78 40.23 -1.62
CA ARG A 458 -4.67 41.13 -2.37
C ARG A 458 -6.14 40.65 -2.44
N GLN A 459 -6.37 39.39 -2.07
CA GLN A 459 -7.65 38.69 -2.20
C GLN A 459 -8.35 38.48 -0.85
N GLY A 460 -7.72 38.91 0.25
CA GLY A 460 -8.18 38.65 1.62
C GLY A 460 -7.04 38.17 2.52
N THR A 461 -7.28 38.20 3.84
CA THR A 461 -6.37 37.58 4.81
C THR A 461 -6.64 36.09 4.86
N ARG A 462 -5.59 35.26 4.84
CA ARG A 462 -5.62 33.80 5.03
C ARG A 462 -4.75 33.41 6.22
N TRP A 463 -4.79 32.15 6.62
CA TRP A 463 -3.98 31.66 7.73
C TRP A 463 -3.42 30.26 7.49
N LYS A 464 -2.32 29.94 8.17
CA LYS A 464 -1.73 28.59 8.23
C LYS A 464 -1.12 28.32 9.61
N ARG A 465 -0.97 27.05 9.99
CA ARG A 465 -0.26 26.65 11.22
C ARG A 465 1.25 26.73 11.00
N GLY A 466 2.02 27.20 11.99
CA GLY A 466 3.47 27.35 11.88
C GLY A 466 4.20 27.59 13.20
#